data_AF-A0A0A2SSG4-F1
#
_entry.id   AF-A0A0A2SSG4-F1
#
_cell.length_a   1.000
_cell.length_b   1.000
_cell.length_c   1.000
_cell.angle_alpha   90.00
_cell.angle_beta   90.00
_cell.angle_gamma   90.00
#
_symmetry.space_group_name_H-M   'P 1'
#
loop_
_entity.id
_entity.type
_entity.pdbx_description
1 polymer ?
#
loop_
_entity_poly.entity_id
_entity_poly.type
_entity_poly.pdbx_seq_one_letter_code
_entity_poly.pdbx_strand_id
1 'polypeptide(L)'
;MDIIKKVAEIPEAVSRNEKRDAYFAEIARMPAFRKMLARTIIRDQIKFDAGKANSNRYEQGTTHDAVIGFSGTAGDTSSYFKENMLDPAADGNMTLGIMARSENQGTYIINSANLSEADENYTTAMIAQLAGTFDENTRALIDVGGLCKVSNYEVAKGIALQLQKNNNPKLSTLEGVIFYDDVTNMKKVLVLDAHGKETIKDLTPDLVMKSDLEGKFFTYYDQSHSRGADIKQMNGAKAILTASLTLDNNDYKQAIMRMRKIVDKTLGQSFSIAVPEQVRKKIISDLQLDGCTLYLMSELPPDDVLEKYKGSYIVYRNSENGDKSLLYIKSDGRAERVRINNSLQFDKDLARITKQTSGSVHLSDSQVKTLITSNGGHTPLEKEHTLTGNDIAFWLRQKELRSNLNNISLFMMELDSIIKNAI
;
A
#
# COMPACT_ATOMS: atom_id res chain seq x y z
N MET A 1 -16.98 3.76 22.83
CA MET A 1 -16.59 4.77 23.83
C MET A 1 -16.40 4.15 25.21
N ASP A 2 -17.39 3.43 25.77
CA ASP A 2 -17.28 2.80 27.10
C ASP A 2 -16.15 1.78 27.26
N ILE A 3 -15.81 1.02 26.21
CA ILE A 3 -14.71 0.05 26.27
C ILE A 3 -13.35 0.77 26.39
N ILE A 4 -13.20 1.91 25.72
CA ILE A 4 -11.96 2.73 25.79
C ILE A 4 -11.79 3.31 27.20
N LYS A 5 -12.88 3.79 27.82
CA LYS A 5 -12.85 4.24 29.23
C LYS A 5 -12.46 3.10 30.17
N LYS A 6 -13.07 1.92 30.02
CA LYS A 6 -12.75 0.75 30.86
C LYS A 6 -11.31 0.27 30.70
N VAL A 7 -10.69 0.41 29.52
CA VAL A 7 -9.27 0.10 29.31
C VAL A 7 -8.38 1.18 29.91
N ALA A 8 -8.74 2.45 29.81
CA ALA A 8 -7.98 3.58 30.37
C ALA A 8 -7.94 3.56 31.91
N GLU A 9 -9.01 3.08 32.54
CA GLU A 9 -9.17 2.93 33.99
C GLU A 9 -8.36 1.77 34.60
N ILE A 10 -7.70 0.93 33.78
CA ILE A 10 -6.85 -0.16 34.27
C ILE A 10 -5.59 0.45 34.90
N PRO A 11 -5.34 0.27 36.21
CA PRO A 11 -4.24 0.93 36.91
C PRO A 11 -2.87 0.45 36.43
N GLU A 12 -2.78 -0.84 36.11
CA GLU A 12 -1.54 -1.53 35.81
C GLU A 12 -1.18 -1.41 34.33
N ALA A 13 -0.02 -0.81 34.03
CA ALA A 13 0.38 -0.47 32.66
C ALA A 13 0.50 -1.69 31.73
N VAL A 14 0.98 -2.82 32.24
CA VAL A 14 1.16 -4.05 31.46
C VAL A 14 -0.20 -4.64 31.06
N SER A 15 -1.09 -4.84 32.02
CA SER A 15 -2.45 -5.37 31.78
C SER A 15 -3.30 -4.43 30.92
N ARG A 16 -3.12 -3.12 31.09
CA ARG A 16 -3.76 -2.11 30.24
C ARG A 16 -3.28 -2.19 28.80
N ASN A 17 -1.97 -2.34 28.57
CA ASN A 17 -1.41 -2.46 27.22
C ASN A 17 -1.88 -3.74 26.53
N GLU A 18 -1.91 -4.87 27.22
CA GLU A 18 -2.42 -6.13 26.66
C GLU A 18 -3.90 -6.05 26.26
N LYS A 19 -4.76 -5.51 27.13
CA LYS A 19 -6.19 -5.35 26.82
C LYS A 19 -6.43 -4.31 25.74
N ARG A 20 -5.60 -3.26 25.71
CA ARG A 20 -5.60 -2.25 24.65
C ARG A 20 -5.24 -2.88 23.31
N ASP A 21 -4.17 -3.67 23.24
CA ASP A 21 -3.69 -4.30 22.01
C ASP A 21 -4.70 -5.34 21.48
N ALA A 22 -5.34 -6.11 22.38
CA ALA A 22 -6.43 -7.02 22.03
C ALA A 22 -7.65 -6.29 21.44
N TYR A 23 -8.05 -5.17 22.06
CA TYR A 23 -9.15 -4.35 21.57
C TYR A 23 -8.82 -3.68 20.23
N PHE A 24 -7.56 -3.23 20.04
CA PHE A 24 -7.11 -2.69 18.75
C PHE A 24 -7.13 -3.72 17.64
N ALA A 25 -6.71 -4.96 17.93
CA ALA A 25 -6.78 -6.06 16.95
C ALA A 25 -8.22 -6.33 16.49
N GLU A 26 -9.21 -6.10 17.35
CA GLU A 26 -10.62 -6.26 17.05
C GLU A 26 -11.18 -5.11 16.19
N ILE A 27 -11.00 -3.86 16.62
CA ILE A 27 -11.55 -2.69 15.92
C ILE A 27 -10.82 -2.38 14.61
N ALA A 28 -9.53 -2.71 14.50
CA ALA A 28 -8.77 -2.57 13.26
C ALA A 28 -9.32 -3.44 12.12
N ARG A 29 -10.17 -4.43 12.42
CA ARG A 29 -10.85 -5.27 11.41
C ARG A 29 -12.15 -4.65 10.89
N MET A 30 -12.66 -3.59 11.52
CA MET A 30 -13.93 -2.98 11.15
C MET A 30 -13.77 -1.95 10.01
N PRO A 31 -14.39 -2.14 8.84
CA PRO A 31 -14.27 -1.20 7.72
C PRO A 31 -14.80 0.21 8.03
N ALA A 32 -15.84 0.32 8.85
CA ALA A 32 -16.40 1.59 9.30
C ALA A 32 -15.43 2.35 10.21
N PHE A 33 -14.72 1.62 11.09
CA PHE A 33 -13.67 2.21 11.93
C PHE A 33 -12.50 2.68 11.06
N ARG A 34 -12.05 1.88 10.07
CA ARG A 34 -11.02 2.30 9.09
C ARG A 34 -11.41 3.57 8.32
N LYS A 35 -12.67 3.66 7.86
CA LYS A 35 -13.20 4.85 7.15
C LYS A 35 -13.36 6.07 8.06
N MET A 36 -13.79 5.87 9.30
CA MET A 36 -13.89 6.92 10.31
C MET A 36 -12.50 7.45 10.68
N LEU A 37 -11.55 6.56 10.96
CA LEU A 37 -10.15 6.90 11.21
C LEU A 37 -9.60 7.75 10.06
N ALA A 38 -9.77 7.30 8.81
CA ALA A 38 -9.33 8.04 7.63
C ALA A 38 -9.96 9.45 7.51
N ARG A 39 -11.25 9.61 7.85
CA ARG A 39 -11.96 10.91 7.76
C ARG A 39 -11.60 11.88 8.89
N THR A 40 -11.47 11.39 10.12
CA THR A 40 -11.14 12.21 11.29
C THR A 40 -9.67 12.64 11.28
N ILE A 41 -8.75 11.77 10.82
CA ILE A 41 -7.33 12.07 10.59
C ILE A 41 -7.18 13.25 9.61
N ILE A 42 -7.88 13.21 8.47
CA ILE A 42 -7.70 14.19 7.38
C ILE A 42 -8.22 15.58 7.77
N ARG A 43 -9.21 15.72 8.66
CA ARG A 43 -9.85 17.01 8.91
C ARG A 43 -9.08 17.89 9.89
N ASP A 44 -8.53 17.30 10.95
CA ASP A 44 -8.01 18.07 12.10
C ASP A 44 -6.47 18.04 12.23
N GLN A 45 -5.77 17.15 11.52
CA GLN A 45 -4.30 17.06 11.51
C GLN A 45 -3.63 17.80 10.34
N ILE A 46 -4.41 18.44 9.46
CA ILE A 46 -3.88 19.34 8.44
C ILE A 46 -3.58 20.68 9.10
N LYS A 47 -2.35 20.85 9.57
CA LYS A 47 -1.73 22.18 9.56
C LYS A 47 -0.95 22.29 8.26
N PHE A 48 -1.50 23.04 7.31
CA PHE A 48 -0.70 23.52 6.18
C PHE A 48 0.36 24.44 6.77
N ASP A 49 1.58 23.94 6.92
CA ASP A 49 2.73 24.84 6.96
C ASP A 49 2.88 25.39 5.54
N ALA A 50 2.97 26.72 5.41
CA ALA A 50 3.25 27.36 4.13
C ALA A 50 4.68 27.03 3.63
N GLY A 51 5.51 26.42 4.51
CA GLY A 51 6.79 25.82 4.18
C GLY A 51 6.64 24.66 3.18
N LYS A 52 7.31 24.81 2.03
CA LYS A 52 7.35 23.84 0.94
C LYS A 52 7.59 22.41 1.43
N ALA A 53 6.76 21.46 1.01
CA ALA A 53 7.07 20.04 1.08
C ALA A 53 8.30 19.73 0.20
N ASN A 54 9.48 19.62 0.81
CA ASN A 54 10.73 19.27 0.13
C ASN A 54 11.23 17.88 0.56
N SER A 55 12.10 17.27 -0.26
CA SER A 55 12.86 16.04 0.03
C SER A 55 14.35 16.37 0.15
N ASN A 56 14.66 17.64 0.41
CA ASN A 56 16.02 18.14 0.47
C ASN A 56 16.46 18.12 1.93
N ARG A 57 17.32 17.15 2.26
CA ARG A 57 17.88 16.97 3.61
C ARG A 57 18.76 18.12 4.12
N TYR A 58 19.08 19.10 3.27
CA TYR A 58 20.07 20.14 3.56
C TYR A 58 19.46 21.52 3.82
N GLU A 59 18.14 21.65 3.97
CA GLU A 59 17.60 22.88 4.55
C GLU A 59 18.09 22.98 6.00
N GLN A 60 18.99 23.94 6.23
CA GLN A 60 19.59 24.19 7.53
C GLN A 60 18.48 24.59 8.51
N GLY A 61 18.30 23.78 9.56
CA GLY A 61 17.51 24.17 10.72
C GLY A 61 18.18 25.32 11.46
N THR A 62 17.41 25.93 12.36
CA THR A 62 17.73 27.14 13.13
C THR A 62 19.11 27.10 13.82
N THR A 63 19.52 28.23 14.42
CA THR A 63 20.80 28.44 15.14
C THR A 63 21.14 27.48 16.29
N HIS A 64 20.31 26.47 16.56
CA HIS A 64 20.47 25.48 17.63
C HIS A 64 20.92 24.09 17.14
N ASP A 65 21.50 23.98 15.95
CA ASP A 65 22.14 22.74 15.48
C ASP A 65 21.19 21.53 15.45
N ALA A 66 19.94 21.77 15.04
CA ALA A 66 18.87 20.78 14.93
C ALA A 66 18.44 20.60 13.47
N VAL A 67 18.30 19.35 13.01
CA VAL A 67 17.65 19.05 11.73
C VAL A 67 16.14 19.06 11.93
N ILE A 68 15.43 19.88 11.16
CA ILE A 68 13.97 19.74 11.01
C ILE A 68 13.76 18.80 9.82
N GLY A 69 13.55 17.52 10.10
CA GLY A 69 13.28 16.53 9.06
C GLY A 69 11.84 16.65 8.58
N PHE A 70 11.61 17.35 7.46
CA PHE A 70 10.31 17.32 6.80
C PHE A 70 10.18 16.06 5.92
N SER A 71 9.09 15.32 6.16
CA SER A 71 8.56 14.19 5.38
C SER A 71 9.60 13.23 4.75
N GLY A 72 9.92 12.13 5.46
CA GLY A 72 10.62 10.96 4.93
C GLY A 72 12.16 11.01 4.92
N THR A 73 12.79 12.05 5.46
CA THR A 73 14.25 12.26 5.31
C THR A 73 15.03 12.14 6.61
N ALA A 74 14.55 11.33 7.55
CA ALA A 74 15.26 11.04 8.80
C ALA A 74 15.94 9.66 8.73
N GLY A 75 16.96 9.55 7.89
CA GLY A 75 17.90 8.44 7.99
C GLY A 75 19.10 8.84 8.84
N ASP A 76 19.78 7.87 9.45
CA ASP A 76 20.94 8.01 10.36
C ASP A 76 22.21 8.66 9.75
N THR A 77 22.11 9.22 8.54
CA THR A 77 23.26 9.79 7.80
C THR A 77 23.62 11.23 8.19
N SER A 78 22.88 11.87 9.10
CA SER A 78 23.16 13.23 9.60
C SER A 78 23.96 13.20 10.90
N SER A 79 25.15 12.61 10.89
CA SER A 79 26.06 12.55 12.06
C SER A 79 26.62 13.90 12.52
N TYR A 80 26.18 15.00 11.91
CA TYR A 80 26.66 16.36 12.20
C TYR A 80 25.82 17.12 13.23
N PHE A 81 24.62 16.65 13.56
CA PHE A 81 23.70 17.36 14.44
C PHE A 81 23.49 16.60 15.75
N LYS A 82 23.32 17.34 16.86
CA LYS A 82 23.16 16.75 18.21
C LYS A 82 21.79 16.14 18.44
N GLU A 83 20.75 16.69 17.81
CA GLU A 83 19.35 16.26 17.97
C GLU A 83 18.64 16.22 16.61
N ASN A 84 17.99 15.09 16.33
CA ASN A 84 17.08 14.94 15.18
C ASN A 84 15.65 15.20 15.66
N MET A 85 15.02 16.26 15.16
CA MET A 85 13.58 16.48 15.36
C MET A 85 12.80 15.87 14.19
N LEU A 86 12.24 14.71 14.46
CA LEU A 86 11.24 14.05 13.62
C LEU A 86 9.87 14.55 14.01
N ASP A 87 9.08 15.05 13.05
CA ASP A 87 7.64 15.21 13.26
C ASP A 87 6.95 13.85 13.06
N PRO A 88 6.48 13.16 14.12
CA PRO A 88 5.79 11.88 13.98
C PRO A 88 4.47 12.03 13.22
N ALA A 89 3.86 13.22 13.22
CA ALA A 89 2.67 13.50 12.44
C ALA A 89 2.99 13.62 10.94
N ALA A 90 4.18 14.10 10.55
CA ALA A 90 4.57 14.20 9.14
C ALA A 90 4.69 12.82 8.45
N ASP A 91 5.01 11.76 9.20
CA ASP A 91 5.25 10.42 8.65
C ASP A 91 3.97 9.56 8.54
N GLY A 92 3.10 9.64 9.56
CA GLY A 92 1.76 9.05 9.53
C GLY A 92 0.79 9.73 8.55
N ASN A 93 0.88 11.07 8.43
CA ASN A 93 0.03 11.87 7.53
C ASN A 93 0.26 11.54 6.05
N MET A 94 1.48 11.19 5.64
CA MET A 94 1.73 10.79 4.24
C MET A 94 1.22 9.37 3.97
N THR A 95 1.55 8.43 4.86
CA THR A 95 1.24 7.01 4.66
C THR A 95 -0.26 6.77 4.61
N LEU A 96 -1.04 7.42 5.48
CA LEU A 96 -2.50 7.27 5.47
C LEU A 96 -3.21 8.40 4.71
N GLY A 97 -2.74 9.64 4.77
CA GLY A 97 -3.44 10.79 4.16
C GLY A 97 -3.23 10.94 2.64
N ILE A 98 -2.10 10.50 2.10
CA ILE A 98 -1.83 10.48 0.65
C ILE A 98 -2.14 9.09 0.08
N MET A 99 -1.67 8.02 0.71
CA MET A 99 -1.85 6.68 0.13
C MET A 99 -3.27 6.16 0.30
N ALA A 100 -4.08 6.64 1.26
CA ALA A 100 -5.49 6.25 1.38
C ALA A 100 -6.47 7.05 0.53
N ARG A 101 -5.96 8.00 -0.28
CA ARG A 101 -6.81 8.72 -1.24
C ARG A 101 -7.37 7.75 -2.27
N SER A 102 -8.62 7.92 -2.65
CA SER A 102 -9.33 7.03 -3.60
C SER A 102 -8.58 6.85 -4.91
N GLU A 103 -7.99 7.93 -5.42
CA GLU A 103 -7.21 8.02 -6.65
C GLU A 103 -5.86 7.28 -6.58
N ASN A 104 -5.38 6.97 -5.37
CA ASN A 104 -4.10 6.29 -5.13
C ASN A 104 -4.27 4.80 -4.76
N GLN A 105 -5.47 4.25 -4.90
CA GLN A 105 -5.74 2.84 -4.56
C GLN A 105 -5.40 1.85 -5.67
N GLY A 106 -5.14 2.32 -6.89
CA GLY A 106 -4.92 1.47 -8.05
C GLY A 106 -3.69 0.58 -7.91
N THR A 107 -3.84 -0.70 -8.21
CA THR A 107 -2.74 -1.65 -8.31
C THR A 107 -2.77 -2.35 -9.67
N TYR A 108 -1.59 -2.66 -10.19
CA TYR A 108 -1.40 -3.38 -11.44
C TYR A 108 -0.55 -4.61 -11.17
N ILE A 109 -1.11 -5.79 -11.39
CA ILE A 109 -0.38 -7.03 -11.16
C ILE A 109 0.53 -7.32 -12.36
N ILE A 110 1.84 -7.41 -12.12
CA ILE A 110 2.82 -7.83 -13.12
C ILE A 110 2.88 -9.35 -13.10
N ASN A 111 2.50 -9.98 -14.21
CA ASN A 111 2.45 -11.43 -14.33
C ASN A 111 3.83 -11.94 -14.76
N SER A 112 4.69 -12.17 -13.77
CA SER A 112 6.05 -12.70 -13.93
C SER A 112 6.09 -14.22 -14.19
N ALA A 113 4.94 -14.92 -14.16
CA ALA A 113 4.89 -16.38 -14.28
C ALA A 113 5.49 -16.94 -15.60
N ASN A 114 5.66 -16.11 -16.63
CA ASN A 114 6.30 -16.46 -17.89
C ASN A 114 7.60 -15.68 -18.16
N LEU A 115 8.13 -14.95 -17.18
CA LEU A 115 9.29 -14.07 -17.34
C LEU A 115 10.28 -14.36 -16.22
N SER A 116 11.39 -15.05 -16.52
CA SER A 116 12.48 -15.21 -15.57
C SER A 116 13.18 -13.86 -15.41
N GLU A 117 13.52 -13.45 -14.17
CA GLU A 117 14.34 -12.25 -13.94
C GLU A 117 15.74 -12.36 -14.60
N ALA A 118 16.15 -13.58 -14.97
CA ALA A 118 17.38 -13.86 -15.71
C ALA A 118 17.23 -13.73 -17.24
N ASP A 119 16.02 -13.56 -17.76
CA ASP A 119 15.80 -13.37 -19.19
C ASP A 119 16.16 -11.93 -19.58
N GLU A 120 17.02 -11.77 -20.60
CA GLU A 120 17.40 -10.45 -21.14
C GLU A 120 16.19 -9.60 -21.57
N ASN A 121 15.05 -10.26 -21.85
CA ASN A 121 13.80 -9.62 -22.26
C ASN A 121 12.82 -9.30 -21.12
N TYR A 122 13.16 -9.61 -19.86
CA TYR A 122 12.28 -9.39 -18.70
C TYR A 122 11.82 -7.93 -18.62
N THR A 123 12.77 -6.98 -18.66
CA THR A 123 12.45 -5.55 -18.51
C THR A 123 11.62 -5.05 -19.69
N THR A 124 11.92 -5.48 -20.91
CA THR A 124 11.14 -5.12 -22.11
C THR A 124 9.69 -5.61 -22.03
N ALA A 125 9.48 -6.86 -21.60
CA ALA A 125 8.15 -7.44 -21.44
C ALA A 125 7.37 -6.75 -20.31
N MET A 126 8.03 -6.46 -19.18
CA MET A 126 7.45 -5.70 -18.07
C MET A 126 7.03 -4.30 -18.51
N ILE A 127 7.89 -3.56 -19.22
CA ILE A 127 7.56 -2.23 -19.75
C ILE A 127 6.37 -2.30 -20.69
N ALA A 128 6.31 -3.30 -21.58
CA ALA A 128 5.16 -3.49 -22.47
C ALA A 128 3.85 -3.74 -21.68
N GLN A 129 3.91 -4.59 -20.64
CA GLN A 129 2.76 -4.84 -19.78
C GLN A 129 2.31 -3.57 -19.04
N LEU A 130 3.25 -2.80 -18.47
CA LEU A 130 2.97 -1.55 -17.78
C LEU A 130 2.43 -0.48 -18.74
N ALA A 131 2.98 -0.38 -19.95
CA ALA A 131 2.51 0.59 -20.94
C ALA A 131 1.05 0.34 -21.35
N GLY A 132 0.59 -0.92 -21.28
CA GLY A 132 -0.81 -1.29 -21.46
C GLY A 132 -1.75 -0.72 -20.38
N THR A 133 -1.22 -0.30 -19.22
CA THR A 133 -2.00 0.32 -18.14
C THR A 133 -1.94 1.84 -18.14
N PHE A 134 -1.13 2.44 -19.03
CA PHE A 134 -0.99 3.90 -19.11
C PHE A 134 -2.28 4.53 -19.61
N ASP A 135 -2.73 5.55 -18.90
CA ASP A 135 -3.83 6.42 -19.29
C ASP A 135 -3.31 7.78 -19.77
N GLU A 136 -4.22 8.65 -20.24
CA GLU A 136 -3.86 9.96 -20.78
C GLU A 136 -3.09 10.87 -19.81
N ASN A 137 -3.14 10.60 -18.50
CA ASN A 137 -2.49 11.38 -17.46
C ASN A 137 -1.22 10.71 -16.92
N THR A 138 -0.91 9.49 -17.38
CA THR A 138 0.29 8.78 -16.93
C THR A 138 1.53 9.47 -17.49
N ARG A 139 2.41 9.97 -16.60
CA ARG A 139 3.60 10.76 -16.93
C ARG A 139 4.87 10.27 -16.25
N ALA A 140 4.77 9.31 -15.35
CA ALA A 140 5.94 8.81 -14.63
C ALA A 140 5.88 7.30 -14.41
N LEU A 141 7.03 6.64 -14.60
CA LEU A 141 7.32 5.32 -14.05
C LEU A 141 8.46 5.48 -13.05
N ILE A 142 8.20 5.12 -11.79
CA ILE A 142 9.16 5.26 -10.69
C ILE A 142 9.57 3.86 -10.26
N ASP A 143 10.79 3.46 -10.58
CA ASP A 143 11.31 2.15 -10.21
C ASP A 143 11.89 2.14 -8.80
N VAL A 144 11.01 2.34 -7.81
CA VAL A 144 11.39 2.32 -6.39
C VAL A 144 11.58 0.89 -5.86
N GLY A 145 10.86 -0.08 -6.42
CA GLY A 145 11.02 -1.50 -6.12
C GLY A 145 12.27 -2.13 -6.75
N GLY A 146 12.94 -1.43 -7.68
CA GLY A 146 14.11 -1.93 -8.39
C GLY A 146 13.79 -3.13 -9.28
N LEU A 147 12.64 -3.11 -9.96
CA LEU A 147 12.21 -4.17 -10.88
C LEU A 147 12.84 -4.06 -12.26
N CYS A 148 13.27 -2.87 -12.70
CA CYS A 148 13.98 -2.71 -13.96
C CYS A 148 15.44 -3.15 -13.76
N LYS A 149 15.87 -4.18 -14.48
CA LYS A 149 17.21 -4.80 -14.31
C LYS A 149 18.21 -4.44 -15.41
N VAL A 150 17.89 -3.43 -16.20
CA VAL A 150 18.73 -2.91 -17.30
C VAL A 150 19.07 -1.44 -17.04
N SER A 151 19.93 -0.86 -17.87
CA SER A 151 20.31 0.55 -17.74
C SER A 151 19.09 1.47 -17.87
N ASN A 152 19.14 2.63 -17.23
CA ASN A 152 18.06 3.60 -17.30
C ASN A 152 17.77 4.06 -18.75
N TYR A 153 18.81 4.09 -19.58
CA TYR A 153 18.67 4.32 -21.02
C TYR A 153 17.79 3.26 -21.70
N GLU A 154 18.05 1.97 -21.47
CA GLU A 154 17.28 0.87 -22.09
C GLU A 154 15.81 0.91 -21.64
N VAL A 155 15.55 1.23 -20.36
CA VAL A 155 14.18 1.42 -19.87
C VAL A 155 13.50 2.61 -20.57
N ALA A 156 14.19 3.75 -20.65
CA ALA A 156 13.66 4.95 -21.30
C ALA A 156 13.35 4.71 -22.78
N LYS A 157 14.22 3.97 -23.49
CA LYS A 157 13.99 3.55 -24.88
C LYS A 157 12.78 2.64 -24.99
N GLY A 158 12.67 1.64 -24.12
CA GLY A 158 11.52 0.73 -24.07
C GLY A 158 10.21 1.49 -23.88
N ILE A 159 10.17 2.43 -22.93
CA ILE A 159 9.00 3.28 -22.67
C ILE A 159 8.67 4.13 -23.90
N ALA A 160 9.66 4.81 -24.49
CA ALA A 160 9.46 5.67 -25.64
C ALA A 160 8.85 4.92 -26.84
N LEU A 161 9.33 3.70 -27.10
CA LEU A 161 8.79 2.82 -28.15
C LEU A 161 7.34 2.41 -27.88
N GLN A 162 6.98 2.15 -26.62
CA GLN A 162 5.59 1.82 -26.25
C GLN A 162 4.68 3.05 -26.36
N LEU A 163 5.15 4.23 -25.96
CA LEU A 163 4.40 5.49 -26.06
C LEU A 163 4.11 5.84 -27.53
N GLN A 164 5.10 5.74 -28.42
CA GLN A 164 4.93 6.01 -29.85
C GLN A 164 3.89 5.07 -30.50
N LYS A 165 3.81 3.82 -30.04
CA LYS A 165 2.83 2.82 -30.51
C LYS A 165 1.48 2.90 -29.81
N ASN A 166 1.32 3.76 -28.80
CA ASN A 166 0.10 3.84 -28.01
C ASN A 166 -1.03 4.47 -28.83
N ASN A 167 -2.23 3.90 -28.76
CA ASN A 167 -3.39 4.42 -29.47
C ASN A 167 -3.96 5.71 -28.86
N ASN A 168 -3.51 6.08 -27.64
CA ASN A 168 -3.93 7.30 -26.97
C ASN A 168 -3.15 8.51 -27.52
N PRO A 169 -3.81 9.49 -28.17
CA PRO A 169 -3.13 10.64 -28.77
C PRO A 169 -2.33 11.48 -27.77
N LYS A 170 -2.73 11.55 -26.50
CA LYS A 170 -1.99 12.32 -25.47
C LYS A 170 -0.70 11.62 -25.03
N LEU A 171 -0.60 10.30 -25.22
CA LEU A 171 0.61 9.52 -24.93
C LEU A 171 1.52 9.41 -26.14
N SER A 172 0.94 9.20 -27.33
CA SER A 172 1.72 9.09 -28.57
C SER A 172 2.32 10.41 -29.06
N THR A 173 1.83 11.54 -28.55
CA THR A 173 2.36 12.89 -28.86
C THR A 173 3.36 13.41 -27.83
N LEU A 174 3.76 12.59 -26.85
CA LEU A 174 4.81 12.97 -25.91
C LEU A 174 6.14 13.14 -26.66
N GLU A 175 6.88 14.21 -26.31
CA GLU A 175 8.10 14.63 -27.00
C GLU A 175 9.31 13.77 -26.64
N GLY A 176 9.22 12.92 -25.61
CA GLY A 176 10.29 12.01 -25.21
C GLY A 176 10.15 11.49 -23.78
N VAL A 177 11.20 10.80 -23.34
CA VAL A 177 11.33 10.25 -21.98
C VAL A 177 12.53 10.87 -21.27
N ILE A 178 12.28 11.52 -20.14
CA ILE A 178 13.30 12.05 -19.24
C ILE A 178 13.79 10.91 -18.34
N PHE A 179 15.11 10.74 -18.23
CA PHE A 179 15.72 9.72 -17.37
C PHE A 179 17.06 10.21 -16.80
N TYR A 180 17.58 9.50 -15.81
CA TYR A 180 18.94 9.70 -15.31
C TYR A 180 19.90 8.81 -16.08
N ASP A 181 20.91 9.41 -16.70
CA ASP A 181 21.97 8.67 -17.38
C ASP A 181 22.87 7.95 -16.37
N ASP A 182 23.05 6.64 -16.55
CA ASP A 182 23.73 5.78 -15.58
C ASP A 182 25.22 6.13 -15.40
N VAL A 183 25.84 6.75 -16.41
CA VAL A 183 27.28 7.10 -16.40
C VAL A 183 27.52 8.46 -15.77
N THR A 184 26.74 9.47 -16.19
CA THR A 184 26.93 10.86 -15.77
C THR A 184 26.11 11.24 -14.55
N ASN A 185 25.12 10.41 -14.17
CA ASN A 185 24.11 10.71 -13.16
C ASN A 185 23.38 12.05 -13.40
N MET A 186 23.33 12.47 -14.67
CA MET A 186 22.64 13.68 -15.10
C MET A 186 21.32 13.33 -15.75
N LYS A 187 20.33 14.21 -15.59
CA LYS A 187 19.06 14.07 -16.32
C LYS A 187 19.27 14.30 -17.81
N LYS A 188 18.79 13.37 -18.63
CA LYS A 188 18.77 13.43 -20.08
C LYS A 188 17.34 13.26 -20.60
N VAL A 189 17.13 13.56 -21.87
CA VAL A 189 15.89 13.29 -22.58
C VAL A 189 16.18 12.41 -23.78
N LEU A 190 15.49 11.27 -23.86
CA LEU A 190 15.46 10.41 -25.03
C LEU A 190 14.27 10.79 -25.90
N VAL A 191 14.55 11.13 -27.15
CA VAL A 191 13.55 11.46 -28.18
C VAL A 191 13.63 10.42 -29.28
N LEU A 192 12.47 9.96 -29.77
CA LEU A 192 12.38 9.12 -30.96
C LEU A 192 11.90 9.95 -32.14
N ASP A 193 12.48 9.73 -33.32
CA ASP A 193 11.91 10.24 -34.56
C ASP A 193 10.75 9.36 -35.06
N ALA A 194 10.13 9.75 -36.19
CA ALA A 194 9.02 9.02 -36.80
C ALA A 194 9.36 7.58 -37.23
N HIS A 195 10.65 7.25 -37.36
CA HIS A 195 11.15 5.91 -37.71
C HIS A 195 11.62 5.12 -36.47
N GLY A 196 11.46 5.69 -35.27
CA GLY A 196 11.88 5.07 -34.02
C GLY A 196 13.38 5.17 -33.74
N LYS A 197 14.11 6.03 -34.46
CA LYS A 197 15.52 6.29 -34.19
C LYS A 197 15.67 7.24 -33.01
N GLU A 198 16.51 6.84 -32.06
CA GLU A 198 16.74 7.59 -30.83
C GLU A 198 17.73 8.75 -30.98
N THR A 199 17.50 9.81 -30.21
CA THR A 199 18.45 10.88 -29.94
C THR A 199 18.41 11.23 -28.46
N ILE A 200 19.58 11.28 -27.82
CA ILE A 200 19.72 11.68 -26.42
C ILE A 200 20.15 13.14 -26.37
N LYS A 201 19.49 13.94 -25.53
CA LYS A 201 19.78 15.36 -25.31
C LYS A 201 19.93 15.65 -23.83
N ASP A 202 20.69 16.68 -23.49
CA ASP A 202 20.70 17.22 -22.14
C ASP A 202 19.34 17.81 -21.77
N LEU A 203 18.92 17.58 -20.52
CA LEU A 203 17.68 18.17 -20.02
C LEU A 203 17.92 19.65 -19.69
N THR A 204 17.42 20.54 -20.55
CA THR A 204 17.49 21.99 -20.34
C THR A 204 16.37 22.50 -19.43
N PRO A 205 16.51 23.70 -18.82
CA PRO A 205 15.45 24.30 -18.02
C PRO A 205 14.12 24.46 -18.76
N ASP A 206 14.15 24.76 -20.06
CA ASP A 206 12.94 24.89 -20.88
C ASP A 206 12.19 23.56 -21.03
N LEU A 207 12.92 22.45 -21.18
CA LEU A 207 12.34 21.11 -21.25
C LEU A 207 11.74 20.70 -19.88
N VAL A 208 12.39 21.07 -18.77
CA VAL A 208 11.83 20.89 -17.43
C VAL A 208 10.52 21.66 -17.28
N MET A 209 10.49 22.92 -17.71
CA MET A 209 9.31 23.77 -17.63
C MET A 209 8.15 23.21 -18.47
N LYS A 210 8.42 22.75 -19.69
CA LYS A 210 7.43 22.05 -20.53
C LYS A 210 6.91 20.78 -19.86
N SER A 211 7.78 19.99 -19.22
CA SER A 211 7.36 18.80 -18.48
C SER A 211 6.45 19.15 -17.30
N ASP A 212 6.80 20.19 -16.53
CA ASP A 212 6.09 20.61 -15.32
C ASP A 212 4.76 21.35 -15.58
N LEU A 213 4.68 22.13 -16.67
CA LEU A 213 3.48 22.92 -16.99
C LEU A 213 2.54 22.18 -17.96
N GLU A 214 3.10 21.53 -18.98
CA GLU A 214 2.32 20.96 -20.09
C GLU A 214 2.31 19.43 -20.10
N GLY A 215 3.21 18.78 -19.36
CA GLY A 215 3.37 17.32 -19.34
C GLY A 215 3.75 16.75 -20.69
N LYS A 216 4.63 17.44 -21.44
CA LYS A 216 5.11 17.01 -22.77
C LYS A 216 6.06 15.82 -22.74
N PHE A 217 6.57 15.46 -21.56
CA PHE A 217 7.51 14.37 -21.41
C PHE A 217 6.96 13.30 -20.48
N PHE A 218 7.29 12.06 -20.77
CA PHE A 218 7.24 10.99 -19.78
C PHE A 218 8.52 11.02 -18.95
N THR A 219 8.48 10.58 -17.71
CA THR A 219 9.63 10.53 -16.83
C THR A 219 9.85 9.12 -16.31
N TYR A 220 11.08 8.66 -16.34
CA TYR A 220 11.50 7.41 -15.74
C TYR A 220 12.65 7.66 -14.79
N TYR A 221 12.61 7.05 -13.61
CA TYR A 221 13.70 7.13 -12.65
C TYR A 221 13.67 5.94 -11.70
N ASP A 222 14.85 5.43 -11.40
CA ASP A 222 15.10 4.40 -10.40
C ASP A 222 15.44 5.03 -9.05
N GLN A 223 15.41 4.23 -7.99
CA GLN A 223 15.71 4.74 -6.65
C GLN A 223 17.17 5.20 -6.50
N SER A 224 18.14 4.55 -7.15
CA SER A 224 19.56 4.79 -6.87
C SER A 224 20.04 6.16 -7.36
N HIS A 225 19.55 6.61 -8.53
CA HIS A 225 19.97 7.88 -9.15
C HIS A 225 19.07 9.06 -8.78
N SER A 226 17.88 8.83 -8.22
CA SER A 226 16.91 9.90 -7.91
C SER A 226 16.78 10.24 -6.43
N ARG A 227 17.60 9.67 -5.54
CA ARG A 227 17.64 10.04 -4.11
C ARG A 227 17.94 11.54 -3.93
N GLY A 228 17.04 12.24 -3.24
CA GLY A 228 17.14 13.68 -2.99
C GLY A 228 16.83 14.59 -4.18
N ALA A 229 16.33 14.05 -5.30
CA ALA A 229 16.02 14.82 -6.49
C ALA A 229 14.57 15.28 -6.58
N ASP A 230 14.37 16.52 -7.05
CA ASP A 230 13.06 17.06 -7.41
C ASP A 230 12.69 16.64 -8.84
N ILE A 231 11.53 16.01 -9.00
CA ILE A 231 11.03 15.54 -10.30
C ILE A 231 9.60 16.03 -10.47
N LYS A 232 9.48 17.32 -10.77
CA LYS A 232 8.20 17.99 -10.94
C LYS A 232 7.41 17.39 -12.09
N GLN A 233 6.12 17.18 -11.85
CA GLN A 233 5.18 16.69 -12.85
C GLN A 233 4.07 17.71 -13.07
N MET A 234 3.38 17.62 -14.22
CA MET A 234 2.22 18.45 -14.49
C MET A 234 1.09 18.24 -13.47
N ASN A 235 0.17 19.21 -13.42
CA ASN A 235 -1.07 19.03 -12.67
C ASN A 235 -1.86 17.86 -13.27
N GLY A 236 -2.51 17.06 -12.43
CA GLY A 236 -3.23 15.86 -12.86
C GLY A 236 -2.34 14.67 -13.22
N ALA A 237 -1.01 14.81 -13.18
CA ALA A 237 -0.10 13.73 -13.56
C ALA A 237 -0.27 12.50 -12.66
N LYS A 238 -0.26 11.32 -13.30
CA LYS A 238 -0.30 10.02 -12.65
C LYS A 238 1.05 9.32 -12.79
N ALA A 239 1.54 8.77 -11.68
CA ALA A 239 2.72 7.92 -11.66
C ALA A 239 2.36 6.45 -11.49
N ILE A 240 3.23 5.57 -11.98
CA ILE A 240 3.23 4.15 -11.61
C ILE A 240 4.50 3.88 -10.81
N LEU A 241 4.35 3.30 -9.63
CA LEU A 241 5.46 2.91 -8.76
C LEU A 241 5.64 1.41 -8.78
N THR A 242 6.85 0.93 -8.92
CA THR A 242 7.12 -0.51 -8.78
C THR A 242 7.24 -0.91 -7.30
N ALA A 243 6.76 -2.10 -6.94
CA ALA A 243 6.91 -2.66 -5.61
C ALA A 243 7.65 -4.00 -5.64
N SER A 244 8.50 -4.22 -4.64
CA SER A 244 9.25 -5.46 -4.45
C SER A 244 9.26 -5.88 -2.99
N LEU A 245 9.74 -7.09 -2.69
CA LEU A 245 9.86 -7.57 -1.30
C LEU A 245 10.87 -6.75 -0.49
N THR A 246 11.84 -6.12 -1.14
CA THR A 246 12.89 -5.32 -0.49
C THR A 246 12.44 -3.89 -0.23
N LEU A 247 11.44 -3.38 -0.96
CA LEU A 247 10.89 -2.04 -0.76
C LEU A 247 10.55 -1.79 0.72
N ASP A 248 11.01 -0.67 1.24
CA ASP A 248 10.66 -0.20 2.58
C ASP A 248 9.72 1.00 2.50
N ASN A 249 9.10 1.32 3.65
CA ASN A 249 8.13 2.41 3.72
C ASN A 249 8.77 3.77 3.38
N ASN A 250 10.04 3.98 3.75
CA ASN A 250 10.73 5.24 3.56
C ASN A 250 11.02 5.53 2.08
N ASP A 251 11.61 4.57 1.39
CA ASP A 251 11.88 4.65 -0.04
C ASP A 251 10.58 4.83 -0.83
N TYR A 252 9.51 4.10 -0.45
CA TYR A 252 8.18 4.25 -1.05
C TYR A 252 7.60 5.66 -0.88
N LYS A 253 7.61 6.22 0.34
CA LYS A 253 7.18 7.61 0.60
C LYS A 253 8.00 8.62 -0.19
N GLN A 254 9.32 8.49 -0.14
CA GLN A 254 10.24 9.41 -0.80
C GLN A 254 10.05 9.42 -2.31
N ALA A 255 9.86 8.26 -2.94
CA ALA A 255 9.62 8.15 -4.37
C ALA A 255 8.39 8.97 -4.82
N ILE A 256 7.28 8.89 -4.09
CA ILE A 256 6.04 9.62 -4.40
C ILE A 256 6.23 11.13 -4.21
N MET A 257 6.91 11.53 -3.14
CA MET A 257 7.10 12.95 -2.78
C MET A 257 7.93 13.74 -3.80
N ARG A 258 8.73 13.05 -4.63
CA ARG A 258 9.49 13.68 -5.73
C ARG A 258 8.59 14.35 -6.77
N MET A 259 7.34 13.91 -6.90
CA MET A 259 6.34 14.55 -7.80
C MET A 259 5.92 15.96 -7.34
N ARG A 260 6.17 16.29 -6.06
CA ARG A 260 5.92 17.57 -5.37
C ARG A 260 4.45 17.98 -5.23
N LYS A 261 3.69 18.00 -6.32
CA LYS A 261 2.30 18.49 -6.31
C LYS A 261 1.30 17.44 -5.80
N ILE A 262 1.75 16.22 -5.53
CA ILE A 262 0.95 15.13 -4.92
C ILE A 262 0.39 15.49 -3.54
N VAL A 263 1.05 16.38 -2.80
CA VAL A 263 0.59 16.82 -1.48
C VAL A 263 -0.68 17.66 -1.60
N ASP A 264 -0.73 18.56 -2.57
CA ASP A 264 -1.87 19.44 -2.84
C ASP A 264 -2.92 18.74 -3.70
N LYS A 265 -4.04 18.38 -3.06
CA LYS A 265 -5.17 17.70 -3.72
C LYS A 265 -5.75 18.50 -4.89
N THR A 266 -5.67 19.84 -4.86
CA THR A 266 -6.23 20.68 -5.92
C THR A 266 -5.45 20.58 -7.22
N LEU A 267 -4.17 20.17 -7.15
CA LEU A 267 -3.30 19.96 -8.30
C LEU A 267 -3.50 18.57 -8.94
N GLY A 268 -4.28 17.68 -8.32
CA GLY A 268 -4.82 16.47 -8.94
C GLY A 268 -3.82 15.36 -9.28
N GLN A 269 -2.57 15.43 -8.79
CA GLN A 269 -1.62 14.33 -9.00
C GLN A 269 -2.04 13.07 -8.24
N SER A 270 -1.70 11.92 -8.81
CA SER A 270 -2.04 10.61 -8.25
C SER A 270 -0.98 9.57 -8.60
N PHE A 271 -1.12 8.37 -8.06
CA PHE A 271 -0.27 7.25 -8.45
C PHE A 271 -1.00 5.91 -8.37
N SER A 272 -0.38 4.89 -8.93
CA SER A 272 -0.79 3.48 -8.78
C SER A 272 0.46 2.63 -8.62
N ILE A 273 0.28 1.40 -8.14
CA ILE A 273 1.42 0.55 -7.76
C ILE A 273 1.42 -0.70 -8.64
N ALA A 274 2.54 -0.94 -9.32
CA ALA A 274 2.79 -2.15 -10.05
C ALA A 274 3.45 -3.19 -9.14
N VAL A 275 2.81 -4.34 -8.97
CA VAL A 275 3.16 -5.37 -7.99
C VAL A 275 3.36 -6.70 -8.71
N PRO A 276 4.55 -7.31 -8.66
CA PRO A 276 4.76 -8.67 -9.14
C PRO A 276 3.87 -9.68 -8.39
N GLU A 277 3.37 -10.70 -9.09
CA GLU A 277 2.45 -11.69 -8.50
C GLU A 277 3.01 -12.37 -7.24
N GLN A 278 4.32 -12.62 -7.19
CA GLN A 278 4.97 -13.16 -5.99
C GLN A 278 4.91 -12.21 -4.79
N VAL A 279 5.01 -10.90 -5.03
CA VAL A 279 4.89 -9.86 -3.99
C VAL A 279 3.44 -9.74 -3.55
N ARG A 280 2.49 -9.75 -4.49
CA ARG A 280 1.04 -9.75 -4.20
C ARG A 280 0.67 -10.89 -3.25
N LYS A 281 1.05 -12.13 -3.58
CA LYS A 281 0.77 -13.32 -2.75
C LYS A 281 1.36 -13.17 -1.34
N LYS A 282 2.57 -12.62 -1.24
CA LYS A 282 3.22 -12.38 0.05
C LYS A 282 2.47 -11.34 0.88
N ILE A 283 2.03 -10.22 0.28
CA ILE A 283 1.26 -9.19 0.97
C ILE A 283 -0.08 -9.75 1.46
N ILE A 284 -0.81 -10.46 0.61
CA ILE A 284 -2.10 -11.08 0.97
C ILE A 284 -1.92 -12.02 2.17
N SER A 285 -0.89 -12.87 2.13
CA SER A 285 -0.60 -13.81 3.22
C SER A 285 -0.16 -13.11 4.51
N ASP A 286 0.72 -12.11 4.44
CA ASP A 286 1.21 -11.38 5.62
C ASP A 286 0.11 -10.59 6.32
N LEU A 287 -0.82 -10.06 5.53
CA LEU A 287 -1.95 -9.27 6.02
C LEU A 287 -3.20 -10.10 6.31
N GLN A 288 -3.18 -11.42 6.05
CA GLN A 288 -4.34 -12.31 6.22
C GLN A 288 -5.57 -11.78 5.46
N LEU A 289 -5.35 -11.43 4.19
CA LEU A 289 -6.38 -10.92 3.28
C LEU A 289 -7.00 -12.04 2.43
N ASP A 290 -6.43 -13.24 2.46
CA ASP A 290 -6.98 -14.46 1.86
C ASP A 290 -8.03 -15.12 2.75
N GLY A 291 -8.82 -16.05 2.23
CA GLY A 291 -9.74 -16.83 3.05
C GLY A 291 -10.96 -16.05 3.57
N CYS A 292 -11.43 -16.41 4.76
CA CYS A 292 -12.69 -15.91 5.29
C CYS A 292 -12.76 -15.97 6.81
N THR A 293 -13.69 -15.23 7.39
CA THR A 293 -13.94 -15.29 8.83
C THR A 293 -14.88 -16.45 9.14
N LEU A 294 -14.57 -17.20 10.19
CA LEU A 294 -15.41 -18.21 10.82
C LEU A 294 -15.92 -17.64 12.15
N TYR A 295 -17.22 -17.43 12.26
CA TYR A 295 -17.86 -17.01 13.50
C TYR A 295 -18.30 -18.22 14.31
N LEU A 296 -18.04 -18.18 15.61
CA LEU A 296 -18.45 -19.20 16.58
C LEU A 296 -19.59 -18.61 17.41
N MET A 297 -20.81 -19.15 17.25
CA MET A 297 -22.01 -18.58 17.84
C MET A 297 -22.85 -19.64 18.57
N SER A 298 -23.42 -19.25 19.71
CA SER A 298 -24.39 -20.05 20.47
C SER A 298 -25.82 -19.89 19.96
N GLU A 299 -26.09 -18.81 19.23
CA GLU A 299 -27.39 -18.46 18.63
C GLU A 299 -27.21 -18.08 17.16
N LEU A 300 -28.16 -18.47 16.31
CA LEU A 300 -28.14 -18.05 14.91
C LEU A 300 -28.55 -16.57 14.82
N PRO A 301 -27.77 -15.73 14.12
CA PRO A 301 -28.18 -14.35 13.89
C PRO A 301 -29.45 -14.32 13.05
N PRO A 302 -30.39 -13.40 13.33
CA PRO A 302 -31.60 -13.26 12.52
C PRO A 302 -31.27 -12.81 11.08
N ASP A 303 -32.15 -13.13 10.15
CA ASP A 303 -31.91 -12.96 8.70
C ASP A 303 -31.61 -11.50 8.31
N ASP A 304 -32.19 -10.54 9.04
CA ASP A 304 -32.04 -9.10 8.82
C ASP A 304 -30.63 -8.56 9.13
N VAL A 305 -29.78 -9.33 9.81
CA VAL A 305 -28.39 -8.97 10.11
C VAL A 305 -27.34 -9.83 9.40
N LEU A 306 -27.75 -10.83 8.59
CA LEU A 306 -26.84 -11.71 7.85
C LEU A 306 -25.93 -10.96 6.86
N GLU A 307 -26.40 -9.81 6.38
CA GLU A 307 -25.63 -8.87 5.55
C GLU A 307 -24.24 -8.53 6.12
N LYS A 308 -24.10 -8.51 7.46
CA LYS A 308 -22.82 -8.20 8.14
C LYS A 308 -21.79 -9.33 8.04
N TYR A 309 -22.23 -10.54 7.70
CA TYR A 309 -21.43 -11.75 7.69
C TYR A 309 -21.12 -12.25 6.27
N LYS A 310 -21.41 -11.46 5.23
CA LYS A 310 -21.15 -11.80 3.82
C LYS A 310 -19.72 -12.31 3.60
N GLY A 311 -19.61 -13.44 2.89
CA GLY A 311 -18.35 -14.11 2.58
C GLY A 311 -17.72 -14.85 3.76
N SER A 312 -18.48 -15.08 4.84
CA SER A 312 -17.99 -15.71 6.07
C SER A 312 -18.76 -17.00 6.38
N TYR A 313 -18.19 -17.81 7.26
CA TYR A 313 -18.86 -18.99 7.81
C TYR A 313 -19.36 -18.72 9.23
N ILE A 314 -20.45 -19.38 9.61
CA ILE A 314 -21.00 -19.38 10.97
C ILE A 314 -21.08 -20.82 11.44
N VAL A 315 -20.34 -21.15 12.50
CA VAL A 315 -20.54 -22.37 13.28
C VAL A 315 -21.52 -22.02 14.38
N TYR A 316 -22.72 -22.55 14.24
CA TYR A 316 -23.73 -22.54 15.27
C TYR A 316 -23.57 -23.79 16.13
N ARG A 317 -23.48 -23.61 17.45
CA ARG A 317 -23.50 -24.70 18.42
C ARG A 317 -24.46 -24.35 19.55
N ASN A 318 -25.60 -25.03 19.56
CA ASN A 318 -26.58 -24.88 20.63
C ASN A 318 -26.16 -25.72 21.84
N SER A 319 -25.97 -25.06 22.98
CA SER A 319 -25.55 -25.71 24.23
C SER A 319 -26.65 -26.50 24.92
N GLU A 320 -27.93 -26.23 24.62
CA GLU A 320 -29.08 -26.84 25.28
C GLU A 320 -29.49 -28.17 24.63
N ASN A 321 -29.43 -28.25 23.30
CA ASN A 321 -29.84 -29.44 22.55
C ASN A 321 -28.68 -30.13 21.79
N GLY A 322 -27.47 -29.57 21.83
CA GLY A 322 -26.28 -30.11 21.16
C GLY A 322 -26.29 -29.97 19.64
N ASP A 323 -27.27 -29.26 19.05
CA ASP A 323 -27.37 -29.08 17.61
C ASP A 323 -26.20 -28.23 17.10
N LYS A 324 -25.64 -28.66 15.96
CA LYS A 324 -24.46 -28.07 15.34
C LYS A 324 -24.70 -27.91 13.87
N SER A 325 -24.52 -26.68 13.38
CA SER A 325 -24.65 -26.35 11.97
C SER A 325 -23.52 -25.45 11.51
N LEU A 326 -23.05 -25.67 10.28
CA LEU A 326 -22.16 -24.76 9.59
C LEU A 326 -22.94 -24.08 8.46
N LEU A 327 -22.92 -22.76 8.45
CA LEU A 327 -23.52 -21.94 7.42
C LEU A 327 -22.43 -21.15 6.70
N TYR A 328 -22.56 -20.96 5.40
CA TYR A 328 -21.79 -20.01 4.61
C TYR A 328 -22.71 -18.87 4.19
N ILE A 329 -22.33 -17.63 4.48
CA ILE A 329 -23.11 -16.46 4.07
C ILE A 329 -22.56 -15.96 2.74
N LYS A 330 -23.36 -16.05 1.69
CA LYS A 330 -22.98 -15.66 0.33
C LYS A 330 -22.80 -14.16 0.21
N SER A 331 -22.19 -13.74 -0.90
CA SER A 331 -22.02 -12.33 -1.25
C SER A 331 -23.36 -11.57 -1.41
N ASP A 332 -24.45 -12.28 -1.71
CA ASP A 332 -25.80 -11.75 -1.81
C ASP A 332 -26.55 -11.70 -0.46
N GLY A 333 -25.93 -12.16 0.63
CA GLY A 333 -26.47 -12.10 1.99
C GLY A 333 -27.25 -13.34 2.42
N ARG A 334 -27.48 -14.29 1.51
CA ARG A 334 -28.19 -15.53 1.83
C ARG A 334 -27.29 -16.54 2.54
N ALA A 335 -27.84 -17.25 3.52
CA ALA A 335 -27.17 -18.36 4.18
C ALA A 335 -27.31 -19.65 3.36
N GLU A 336 -26.22 -20.37 3.19
CA GLU A 336 -26.16 -21.73 2.65
C GLU A 336 -25.70 -22.70 3.73
N ARG A 337 -26.42 -23.81 3.91
CA ARG A 337 -26.00 -24.85 4.85
C ARG A 337 -24.86 -25.68 4.27
N VAL A 338 -23.77 -25.74 5.00
CA VAL A 338 -22.56 -26.45 4.61
C VAL A 338 -22.54 -27.80 5.30
N ARG A 339 -22.38 -28.86 4.52
CA ARG A 339 -22.32 -30.22 5.02
C ARG A 339 -21.01 -30.46 5.78
N ILE A 340 -21.08 -31.16 6.91
CA ILE A 340 -19.92 -31.66 7.64
C ILE A 340 -20.00 -33.19 7.65
N ASN A 341 -19.09 -33.86 6.93
CA ASN A 341 -19.10 -35.33 6.83
C ASN A 341 -18.54 -36.00 8.08
N ASN A 342 -17.47 -35.43 8.67
CA ASN A 342 -16.85 -35.93 9.88
C ASN A 342 -16.83 -34.84 10.96
N SER A 343 -17.87 -34.83 11.81
CA SER A 343 -18.02 -33.81 12.87
C SER A 343 -16.93 -33.88 13.93
N LEU A 344 -16.46 -35.08 14.28
CA LEU A 344 -15.41 -35.27 15.28
C LEU A 344 -14.06 -34.70 14.80
N GLN A 345 -13.70 -34.99 13.55
CA GLN A 345 -12.48 -34.45 12.94
C GLN A 345 -12.58 -32.92 12.77
N PHE A 346 -13.75 -32.42 12.36
CA PHE A 346 -14.02 -30.99 12.29
C PHE A 346 -13.74 -30.30 13.63
N ASP A 347 -14.26 -30.83 14.73
CA ASP A 347 -14.07 -30.22 16.06
C ASP A 347 -12.61 -30.26 16.51
N LYS A 348 -11.88 -31.34 16.21
CA LYS A 348 -10.44 -31.42 16.51
C LYS A 348 -9.63 -30.39 15.72
N ASP A 349 -9.89 -30.28 14.42
CA ASP A 349 -9.20 -29.32 13.56
C ASP A 349 -9.56 -27.89 13.91
N LEU A 350 -10.84 -27.63 14.20
CA LEU A 350 -11.30 -26.33 14.67
C LEU A 350 -10.63 -25.96 15.99
N ALA A 351 -10.61 -26.86 16.98
CA ALA A 351 -9.96 -26.61 18.27
C ALA A 351 -8.44 -26.36 18.15
N ARG A 352 -7.78 -26.99 17.16
CA ARG A 352 -6.36 -26.73 16.85
C ARG A 352 -6.14 -25.32 16.31
N ILE A 353 -7.09 -24.78 15.55
CA ILE A 353 -7.04 -23.45 14.94
C ILE A 353 -7.47 -22.35 15.93
N THR A 354 -8.51 -22.58 16.73
CA THR A 354 -9.15 -21.56 17.58
C THR A 354 -8.47 -21.39 18.94
N LYS A 355 -7.19 -21.76 19.09
CA LYS A 355 -6.49 -22.05 20.36
C LYS A 355 -6.49 -20.95 21.44
N GLN A 356 -7.15 -19.81 21.28
CA GLN A 356 -7.31 -18.75 22.30
C GLN A 356 -8.38 -17.67 21.99
N THR A 357 -9.27 -17.88 21.00
CA THR A 357 -10.15 -16.81 20.50
C THR A 357 -11.63 -17.11 20.73
N SER A 358 -12.29 -16.23 21.50
CA SER A 358 -13.74 -16.22 21.67
C SER A 358 -14.41 -15.43 20.53
N GLY A 359 -15.39 -16.04 19.87
CA GLY A 359 -16.35 -15.35 18.99
C GLY A 359 -16.07 -15.46 17.48
N SER A 360 -14.86 -15.19 16.99
CA SER A 360 -14.54 -15.35 15.57
C SER A 360 -13.07 -15.66 15.31
N VAL A 361 -12.80 -16.35 14.22
CA VAL A 361 -11.46 -16.76 13.79
C VAL A 361 -11.33 -16.57 12.29
N HIS A 362 -10.25 -15.94 11.86
CA HIS A 362 -9.92 -15.87 10.45
C HIS A 362 -9.31 -17.20 9.98
N LEU A 363 -9.84 -17.75 8.89
CA LEU A 363 -9.34 -18.95 8.24
C LEU A 363 -8.70 -18.56 6.92
N SER A 364 -7.41 -18.88 6.72
CA SER A 364 -6.75 -18.78 5.42
C SER A 364 -7.36 -19.75 4.42
N ASP A 365 -7.11 -19.58 3.11
CA ASP A 365 -7.63 -20.48 2.07
C ASP A 365 -7.23 -21.95 2.31
N SER A 366 -6.01 -22.18 2.79
CA SER A 366 -5.52 -23.51 3.16
C SER A 366 -6.28 -24.10 4.35
N GLN A 367 -6.62 -23.26 5.34
CA GLN A 367 -7.42 -23.68 6.49
C GLN A 367 -8.88 -23.95 6.08
N VAL A 368 -9.48 -23.12 5.22
CA VAL A 368 -10.80 -23.38 4.63
C VAL A 368 -10.80 -24.70 3.87
N LYS A 369 -9.79 -24.92 3.02
CA LYS A 369 -9.66 -26.16 2.25
C LYS A 369 -9.57 -27.39 3.15
N THR A 370 -8.80 -27.30 4.22
CA THR A 370 -8.59 -28.43 5.15
C THR A 370 -9.81 -28.66 6.03
N LEU A 371 -10.34 -27.61 6.65
CA LEU A 371 -11.40 -27.68 7.66
C LEU A 371 -12.79 -27.90 7.04
N ILE A 372 -13.06 -27.26 5.90
CA ILE A 372 -14.41 -27.17 5.30
C ILE A 372 -14.46 -27.97 4.00
N THR A 373 -13.64 -27.62 3.00
CA THR A 373 -13.75 -28.22 1.66
C THR A 373 -13.45 -29.72 1.69
N SER A 374 -12.39 -30.14 2.37
CA SER A 374 -12.01 -31.56 2.47
C SER A 374 -13.00 -32.38 3.32
N ASN A 375 -13.77 -31.72 4.20
CA ASN A 375 -14.70 -32.38 5.12
C ASN A 375 -16.17 -32.27 4.69
N GLY A 376 -16.49 -31.51 3.65
CA GLY A 376 -17.87 -31.22 3.26
C GLY A 376 -18.09 -30.97 1.77
N GLY A 377 -17.01 -30.83 0.99
CA GLY A 377 -17.04 -30.51 -0.43
C GLY A 377 -17.39 -29.05 -0.75
N HIS A 378 -17.62 -28.20 0.26
CA HIS A 378 -17.97 -26.81 0.04
C HIS A 378 -16.71 -25.97 -0.20
N THR A 379 -16.72 -25.25 -1.32
CA THR A 379 -15.71 -24.26 -1.66
C THR A 379 -16.41 -22.90 -1.71
N PRO A 380 -16.01 -21.92 -0.90
CA PRO A 380 -16.58 -20.59 -0.99
C PRO A 380 -16.28 -20.03 -2.38
N LEU A 381 -17.23 -19.29 -2.97
CA LEU A 381 -16.98 -18.57 -4.22
C LEU A 381 -15.77 -17.66 -4.01
N GLU A 382 -14.69 -17.93 -4.75
CA GLU A 382 -13.41 -17.24 -4.63
C GLU A 382 -13.64 -15.74 -4.71
N LYS A 383 -13.46 -15.06 -3.59
CA LYS A 383 -13.34 -13.62 -3.57
C LYS A 383 -11.86 -13.35 -3.47
N GLU A 384 -11.15 -13.44 -4.59
CA GLU A 384 -9.76 -13.01 -4.63
C GLU A 384 -9.70 -11.56 -4.14
N HIS A 385 -8.96 -11.33 -3.05
CA HIS A 385 -8.78 -9.98 -2.54
C HIS A 385 -8.06 -9.15 -3.61
N THR A 386 -8.72 -8.10 -4.07
CA THR A 386 -8.10 -7.12 -4.95
C THR A 386 -7.19 -6.25 -4.10
N LEU A 387 -5.88 -6.39 -4.31
CA LEU A 387 -4.89 -5.62 -3.59
C LEU A 387 -5.08 -4.12 -3.85
N THR A 388 -5.01 -3.30 -2.81
CA THR A 388 -5.14 -1.85 -2.91
C THR A 388 -3.86 -1.14 -2.48
N GLY A 389 -3.73 0.14 -2.85
CA GLY A 389 -2.66 1.00 -2.34
C GLY A 389 -2.60 1.04 -0.81
N ASN A 390 -3.75 0.99 -0.14
CA ASN A 390 -3.83 0.90 1.32
C ASN A 390 -3.25 -0.40 1.88
N ASP A 391 -3.51 -1.53 1.25
CA ASP A 391 -2.96 -2.82 1.71
C ASP A 391 -1.43 -2.79 1.62
N ILE A 392 -0.87 -2.24 0.53
CA ILE A 392 0.58 -2.11 0.35
C ILE A 392 1.19 -1.14 1.38
N ALA A 393 0.56 0.02 1.59
CA ALA A 393 1.00 1.00 2.59
C ALA A 393 1.01 0.39 4.01
N PHE A 394 -0.06 -0.33 4.36
CA PHE A 394 -0.17 -1.01 5.65
C PHE A 394 0.88 -2.12 5.80
N TRP A 395 1.11 -2.92 4.76
CA TRP A 395 2.13 -3.96 4.75
C TRP A 395 3.54 -3.39 4.93
N LEU A 396 3.89 -2.31 4.22
CA LEU A 396 5.18 -1.63 4.36
C LEU A 396 5.38 -1.05 5.77
N ARG A 397 4.33 -0.46 6.35
CA ARG A 397 4.39 0.05 7.73
C ARG A 397 4.53 -1.09 8.74
N GLN A 398 3.83 -2.20 8.56
CA GLN A 398 3.98 -3.37 9.43
C GLN A 398 5.40 -3.94 9.37
N LYS A 399 5.99 -4.00 8.16
CA LYS A 399 7.38 -4.43 7.94
C LYS A 399 8.38 -3.51 8.67
N GLU A 400 8.22 -2.19 8.52
CA GLU A 400 9.03 -1.18 9.22
C GLU A 400 8.97 -1.36 10.75
N LEU A 401 7.77 -1.49 11.32
CA LEU A 401 7.59 -1.66 12.76
C LEU A 401 8.19 -2.96 13.30
N ARG A 402 8.07 -4.07 12.56
CA ARG A 402 8.71 -5.35 12.93
C ARG A 402 10.24 -5.27 12.90
N SER A 403 10.80 -4.50 11.96
CA SER A 403 12.25 -4.31 11.84
C SER A 403 12.83 -3.37 12.91
N ASN A 404 12.00 -2.55 13.54
CA ASN A 404 12.42 -1.50 14.46
C ASN A 404 11.78 -1.67 15.85
N LEU A 405 12.06 -2.80 16.52
CA LEU A 405 11.45 -3.22 17.79
C LEU A 405 11.60 -2.19 18.94
N ASN A 406 12.55 -1.26 18.85
CA ASN A 406 12.74 -0.18 19.82
C ASN A 406 11.80 1.03 19.59
N ASN A 407 11.05 1.08 18.47
CA ASN A 407 10.16 2.18 18.07
C ASN A 407 8.66 1.84 18.19
N ILE A 408 8.29 0.82 18.98
CA ILE A 408 6.89 0.55 19.34
C ILE A 408 6.21 1.80 19.94
N SER A 409 6.99 2.70 20.57
CA SER A 409 6.50 3.99 21.06
C SER A 409 6.02 4.91 19.94
N LEU A 410 6.58 4.85 18.72
CA LEU A 410 6.21 5.76 17.63
C LEU A 410 4.83 5.42 17.05
N PHE A 411 4.54 4.13 16.84
CA PHE A 411 3.19 3.67 16.42
C PHE A 411 2.15 3.94 17.51
N MET A 412 2.53 3.77 18.78
CA MET A 412 1.67 4.09 19.91
C MET A 412 1.51 5.60 20.10
N MET A 413 2.51 6.43 19.81
CA MET A 413 2.42 7.90 19.84
C MET A 413 1.64 8.44 18.64
N GLU A 414 1.70 7.79 17.48
CA GLU A 414 0.83 8.08 16.33
C GLU A 414 -0.62 7.72 16.68
N LEU A 415 -0.88 6.53 17.23
CA LEU A 415 -2.20 6.11 17.73
C LEU A 415 -2.70 6.95 18.92
N ASP A 416 -1.84 7.34 19.85
CA ASP A 416 -2.18 8.14 21.03
C ASP A 416 -2.36 9.62 20.65
N SER A 417 -1.65 10.14 19.63
CA SER A 417 -1.94 11.44 19.02
C SER A 417 -3.24 11.41 18.20
N ILE A 418 -3.59 10.27 17.61
CA ILE A 418 -4.90 10.02 16.99
C ILE A 418 -6.03 10.04 18.05
N ILE A 419 -5.77 9.61 19.29
CA ILE A 419 -6.77 9.54 20.37
C ILE A 419 -6.86 10.87 21.15
N LYS A 420 -5.73 11.48 21.53
CA LYS A 420 -5.67 12.71 22.32
C LYS A 420 -6.21 13.93 21.60
N ASN A 421 -6.14 13.95 20.27
CA ASN A 421 -6.66 15.05 19.44
C ASN A 421 -8.04 14.73 18.83
N ALA A 422 -8.67 13.61 19.25
CA ALA A 422 -10.05 13.25 18.93
C ALA A 422 -11.04 13.60 20.08
N ILE A 423 -10.52 14.15 21.19
CA ILE A 423 -11.23 14.91 22.23
C ILE A 423 -10.95 16.39 21.94
#